data_AF-A0A6A4AMZ3-F1
#
_entry.id   AF-A0A6A4AMZ3-F1
#
_cell.length_a   1.000
_cell.length_b   1.000
_cell.length_c   1.000
_cell.angle_alpha   90.00
_cell.angle_beta   90.00
_cell.angle_gamma   90.00
#
_symmetry.space_group_name_H-M   'P 1'
#
loop_
_entity.id
_entity.type
_entity.pdbx_description
1 polymer ?
#
loop_
_entity_poly.entity_id
_entity_poly.type
_entity_poly.pdbx_seq_one_letter_code
_entity_poly.pdbx_strand_id
1 'polypeptide(L)'
;MRLVHEAYKTFTLVNKTVVWMETVEWAATDMCAPFDDTRAVTKSEYKGYVETLNLGVNKFENEEVEGYKLLDFRENLWLHSTSILMALLTLRDEYPGVGIVDPSYHDFAAMTQKRSVA
;
A
#
# COMPACT_ATOMS: atom_id res chain seq x y z
N MET A 1 -12.78 -1.18 -20.41
CA MET A 1 -13.56 -2.39 -20.09
C MET A 1 -12.56 -3.44 -19.60
N ARG A 2 -12.50 -3.77 -18.31
CA ARG A 2 -11.66 -4.89 -17.83
C ARG A 2 -12.33 -6.19 -18.21
N LEU A 3 -11.56 -7.18 -18.64
CA LEU A 3 -12.10 -8.49 -18.97
C LEU A 3 -12.57 -9.18 -17.68
N VAL A 4 -13.63 -10.00 -17.74
CA VAL A 4 -14.19 -10.71 -16.57
C VAL A 4 -13.11 -11.47 -15.79
N HIS A 5 -12.14 -12.05 -16.50
CA HIS A 5 -11.01 -12.76 -15.91
C HIS A 5 -10.08 -11.84 -15.08
N GLU A 6 -9.85 -10.61 -15.52
CA GLU A 6 -9.04 -9.64 -14.78
C GLU A 6 -9.75 -9.17 -13.52
N ALA A 7 -11.06 -8.89 -13.62
CA ALA A 7 -11.88 -8.55 -12.46
C ALA A 7 -11.86 -9.65 -11.40
N TYR A 8 -11.97 -10.92 -11.83
CA TYR A 8 -11.90 -12.07 -10.92
C TYR A 8 -10.56 -12.17 -10.18
N LYS A 9 -9.43 -11.94 -10.88
CA LYS A 9 -8.10 -11.86 -10.25
C LYS A 9 -8.06 -10.76 -9.19
N THR A 10 -8.59 -9.59 -9.52
CA THR A 10 -8.64 -8.45 -8.60
C THR A 10 -9.48 -8.73 -7.36
N PHE A 11 -10.66 -9.35 -7.49
CA PHE A 11 -11.47 -9.78 -6.32
C PHE A 11 -10.77 -10.85 -5.48
N THR A 12 -9.99 -11.74 -6.13
CA THR A 12 -9.18 -12.72 -5.41
C THR A 12 -8.13 -12.05 -4.53
N LEU A 13 -7.57 -10.90 -4.94
CA LEU A 13 -6.63 -10.13 -4.11
C LEU A 13 -7.29 -9.61 -2.84
N VAL A 14 -8.52 -9.10 -2.93
CA VAL A 14 -9.29 -8.63 -1.76
C VAL A 14 -9.47 -9.77 -0.77
N ASN A 15 -9.99 -10.92 -1.21
CA ASN A 15 -10.20 -12.08 -0.34
C ASN A 15 -8.90 -12.55 0.32
N LYS A 16 -7.80 -12.66 -0.43
CA LYS A 16 -6.50 -13.04 0.13
C LYS A 16 -6.02 -12.05 1.18
N THR A 17 -6.25 -10.76 0.96
CA THR A 17 -5.85 -9.71 1.91
C THR A 17 -6.67 -9.79 3.19
N VAL A 18 -8.00 -9.94 3.09
CA VAL A 18 -8.89 -10.11 4.25
C VAL A 18 -8.56 -11.36 5.08
N VAL A 19 -8.17 -12.46 4.41
CA VAL A 19 -7.71 -13.70 5.06
C VAL A 19 -6.35 -13.50 5.73
N TRP A 20 -5.39 -12.90 5.02
CA TRP A 20 -4.07 -12.60 5.60
C TRP A 20 -4.20 -11.70 6.82
N MET A 21 -5.08 -10.70 6.79
CA MET A 21 -5.34 -9.85 7.95
C MET A 21 -5.73 -10.69 9.17
N GLU A 22 -6.48 -11.80 9.04
CA GLU A 22 -6.78 -12.67 10.19
C GLU A 22 -5.54 -13.24 10.86
N THR A 23 -4.48 -13.48 10.09
CA THR A 23 -3.22 -14.05 10.60
C THR A 23 -2.32 -13.05 11.29
N VAL A 24 -2.51 -11.75 11.06
CA VAL A 24 -1.67 -10.72 11.70
C VAL A 24 -2.20 -10.32 13.08
N GLU A 25 -1.27 -10.20 14.03
CA GLU A 25 -1.50 -9.64 15.36
C GLU A 25 -1.05 -8.17 15.37
N TRP A 26 -1.82 -7.33 16.06
CA TRP A 26 -1.67 -5.89 16.11
C TRP A 26 -1.97 -5.53 17.56
N ALA A 27 -0.95 -5.24 18.37
CA ALA A 27 -1.21 -4.82 19.74
C ALA A 27 -1.37 -3.30 19.77
N ALA A 28 -2.47 -2.82 20.34
CA ALA A 28 -2.69 -1.39 20.56
C ALA A 28 -1.58 -0.72 21.41
N THR A 29 -0.84 -1.54 22.16
CA THR A 29 0.35 -1.15 22.94
C THR A 29 1.57 -0.85 22.07
N ASP A 30 1.62 -1.37 20.85
CA ASP A 30 2.73 -1.14 19.91
C ASP A 30 2.60 0.23 19.21
N MET A 31 1.40 0.81 19.23
CA MET A 31 1.13 2.15 18.69
C MET A 31 1.60 3.22 19.67
N CYS A 32 2.37 4.19 19.18
CA CYS A 32 2.89 5.31 19.95
C CYS A 32 2.70 6.63 19.20
N ALA A 33 2.60 7.72 19.96
CA ALA A 33 2.54 9.06 19.38
C ALA A 33 3.77 9.33 18.49
N PRO A 34 3.61 9.96 17.32
CA PRO A 34 2.37 10.56 16.80
C PRO A 34 1.43 9.60 16.04
N PHE A 35 1.81 8.32 15.85
CA PHE A 35 1.13 7.33 15.01
C PHE A 35 0.15 6.42 15.78
N ASP A 36 -0.51 6.97 16.81
CA ASP A 36 -1.52 6.24 17.61
C ASP A 36 -2.96 6.71 17.36
N ASP A 37 -3.16 7.49 16.31
CA ASP A 37 -4.44 7.94 15.75
C ASP A 37 -5.40 6.79 15.42
N THR A 38 -4.87 5.65 14.98
CA THR A 38 -5.65 4.46 14.62
C THR A 38 -5.83 3.45 15.75
N ARG A 39 -5.44 3.77 16.99
CA ARG A 39 -5.52 2.83 18.14
C ARG A 39 -6.93 2.31 18.41
N ALA A 40 -7.96 3.10 18.12
CA ALA A 40 -9.36 2.71 18.32
C ALA A 40 -9.93 1.89 17.14
N VAL A 41 -9.25 1.84 16.00
CA VAL A 41 -9.74 1.16 14.80
C VAL A 41 -9.60 -0.34 14.96
N THR A 42 -10.72 -1.04 14.85
CA THR A 42 -10.78 -2.49 14.97
C THR A 42 -10.31 -3.18 13.69
N LYS A 43 -9.87 -4.42 13.85
CA LYS A 43 -9.53 -5.30 12.71
C LYS A 43 -10.70 -5.48 11.73
N SER A 44 -11.94 -5.50 12.22
CA SER A 44 -13.14 -5.57 11.36
C SER A 44 -13.34 -4.29 10.54
N GLU A 45 -13.04 -3.12 11.09
CA GLU A 45 -13.14 -1.85 10.35
C GLU A 45 -12.11 -1.81 9.22
N TYR A 46 -10.86 -2.22 9.51
CA TYR A 46 -9.84 -2.34 8.45
C TYR A 46 -10.24 -3.31 7.34
N LYS A 47 -10.89 -4.44 7.68
CA LYS A 47 -11.42 -5.37 6.68
C LYS A 47 -12.50 -4.72 5.83
N GLY A 48 -13.39 -3.95 6.44
CA GLY A 48 -14.38 -3.15 5.73
C GLY A 48 -13.75 -2.17 4.74
N TYR A 49 -12.64 -1.53 5.10
CA TYR A 49 -11.89 -0.66 4.17
C TYR A 49 -11.31 -1.44 2.98
N VAL A 50 -10.77 -2.63 3.21
CA VAL A 50 -10.23 -3.49 2.13
C VAL A 50 -11.34 -4.00 1.21
N GLU A 51 -12.49 -4.38 1.77
CA GLU A 51 -13.64 -4.90 1.01
C GLU A 51 -14.35 -3.81 0.18
N THR A 52 -14.31 -2.56 0.64
CA THR A 52 -14.94 -1.41 -0.03
C THR A 52 -13.96 -0.59 -0.87
N LEU A 53 -12.69 -0.98 -0.92
CA LEU A 53 -11.66 -0.28 -1.67
C LEU A 53 -12.01 -0.20 -3.17
N ASN A 54 -11.90 0.99 -3.75
CA ASN A 54 -12.03 1.15 -5.19
C ASN A 54 -10.83 0.51 -5.92
N LEU A 55 -11.04 -0.66 -6.53
CA LEU A 55 -10.00 -1.44 -7.20
C LEU A 55 -9.67 -0.94 -8.63
N GLY A 56 -10.43 0.05 -9.11
CA GLY A 56 -10.25 0.72 -10.40
C GLY A 56 -9.09 1.73 -10.38
N VAL A 57 -9.15 2.74 -11.25
CA VAL A 57 -8.18 3.86 -11.21
C VAL A 57 -8.66 4.87 -10.17
N ASN A 58 -7.77 5.21 -9.25
CA ASN A 58 -7.95 6.28 -8.26
C ASN A 58 -7.02 7.43 -8.63
N LYS A 59 -7.47 8.65 -8.37
CA LYS A 59 -6.68 9.87 -8.55
C LYS A 59 -6.31 10.41 -7.19
N PHE A 60 -5.01 10.50 -6.93
CA PHE A 60 -4.45 11.07 -5.71
C PHE A 60 -3.57 12.23 -6.11
N GLU A 61 -4.10 13.44 -5.99
CA GLU A 61 -3.49 14.66 -6.55
C GLU A 61 -3.13 14.51 -8.03
N ASN A 62 -1.84 14.32 -8.32
CA ASN A 62 -1.28 14.18 -9.67
C ASN A 62 -0.97 12.72 -10.04
N GLU A 63 -1.21 11.77 -9.13
CA GLU A 63 -0.93 10.35 -9.32
C GLU A 63 -2.19 9.57 -9.71
N GLU A 64 -2.08 8.72 -10.74
CA GLU A 64 -3.11 7.75 -11.10
C GLU A 64 -2.69 6.35 -10.64
N VAL A 65 -3.47 5.78 -9.71
CA VAL A 65 -3.16 4.49 -9.09
C VAL A 65 -4.27 3.49 -9.34
N GLU A 66 -3.91 2.32 -9.87
CA GLU A 66 -4.80 1.17 -9.88
C GLU A 66 -4.96 0.63 -8.46
N GLY A 67 -6.15 0.80 -7.87
CA GLY A 67 -6.38 0.56 -6.45
C GLY A 67 -6.11 -0.88 -6.00
N TYR A 68 -6.20 -1.87 -6.88
CA TYR A 68 -5.82 -3.24 -6.52
C TYR A 68 -4.32 -3.40 -6.20
N LYS A 69 -3.44 -2.53 -6.73
CA LYS A 69 -2.00 -2.52 -6.40
C LYS A 69 -1.74 -2.10 -4.96
N LEU A 70 -2.68 -1.38 -4.35
CA LEU A 70 -2.63 -1.06 -2.92
C LEU A 70 -2.80 -2.30 -2.03
N LEU A 71 -3.13 -3.47 -2.58
CA LEU A 71 -3.23 -4.74 -1.84
C LEU A 71 -1.93 -5.55 -1.90
N ASP A 72 -0.90 -5.06 -2.61
CA ASP A 72 0.41 -5.72 -2.72
C ASP A 72 1.33 -5.38 -1.53
N PHE A 73 0.77 -5.31 -0.33
CA PHE A 73 1.49 -5.17 0.95
C PHE A 73 1.37 -6.39 1.87
N ARG A 74 0.59 -7.40 1.46
CA ARG A 74 0.32 -8.58 2.28
C ARG A 74 1.50 -9.56 2.31
N GLU A 75 1.60 -10.30 3.41
CA GLU A 75 2.51 -11.42 3.61
C GLU A 75 4.00 -11.05 3.37
N ASN A 76 4.68 -11.80 2.50
CA ASN A 76 6.09 -11.64 2.13
C ASN A 76 6.24 -10.96 0.76
N LEU A 77 5.22 -10.22 0.31
CA LEU A 77 5.31 -9.46 -0.93
C LEU A 77 6.23 -8.26 -0.74
N TRP A 78 7.02 -7.98 -1.76
CA TRP A 78 7.79 -6.75 -1.82
C TRP A 78 6.83 -5.58 -1.97
N LEU A 79 6.98 -4.57 -1.12
CA LEU A 79 6.21 -3.34 -1.23
C LEU A 79 6.48 -2.70 -2.59
N HIS A 80 5.44 -2.59 -3.40
CA HIS A 80 5.51 -1.86 -4.66
C HIS A 80 5.70 -0.37 -4.37
N SER A 81 6.43 0.34 -5.24
CA SER A 81 6.68 1.78 -5.09
C SER A 81 5.39 2.59 -4.96
N THR A 82 4.32 2.18 -5.64
CA THR A 82 2.98 2.74 -5.49
C THR A 82 2.46 2.67 -4.06
N SER A 83 2.59 1.53 -3.38
CA SER A 83 2.12 1.37 -2.00
C SER A 83 2.90 2.28 -1.05
N ILE A 84 4.21 2.43 -1.28
CA ILE A 84 5.08 3.33 -0.51
C ILE A 84 4.68 4.79 -0.75
N LEU A 85 4.59 5.21 -2.01
CA LEU A 85 4.23 6.59 -2.37
C LEU A 85 2.85 6.95 -1.80
N MET A 86 1.87 6.06 -1.92
CA MET A 86 0.53 6.30 -1.41
C MET A 86 0.48 6.40 0.11
N ALA A 87 1.24 5.58 0.84
CA ALA A 87 1.36 5.73 2.29
C ALA A 87 2.00 7.06 2.68
N LEU A 88 3.05 7.50 1.96
CA LEU A 88 3.70 8.79 2.18
C LEU A 88 2.75 9.97 1.93
N LEU A 89 1.99 9.95 0.84
CA LEU A 89 0.99 10.97 0.53
C LEU A 89 -0.07 11.08 1.64
N THR A 90 -0.61 9.95 2.11
CA THR A 90 -1.56 9.92 3.22
C THR A 90 -0.95 10.51 4.50
N LEU A 91 0.30 10.17 4.84
CA LEU A 91 0.98 10.71 6.03
C LEU A 91 1.20 12.23 5.93
N ARG A 92 1.57 12.74 4.74
CA ARG A 92 1.72 14.18 4.51
C ARG A 92 0.39 14.92 4.73
N ASP A 93 -0.71 14.34 4.28
CA ASP A 93 -2.04 14.95 4.39
C ASP A 93 -2.56 14.94 5.83
N GLU A 94 -2.24 13.90 6.60
CA GLU A 94 -2.68 13.75 7.99
C GLU A 94 -1.84 14.58 8.98
N TYR A 95 -0.53 14.73 8.73
CA TYR A 95 0.40 15.34 9.70
C TYR A 95 0.98 16.67 9.21
N PRO A 96 0.58 17.82 9.82
CA PRO A 96 1.12 19.13 9.47
C PRO A 96 2.64 19.20 9.62
N GLY A 97 3.32 19.73 8.60
CA GLY A 97 4.78 19.89 8.62
C GLY A 97 5.56 18.64 8.22
N VAL A 98 4.89 17.56 7.82
CA VAL A 98 5.54 16.42 7.17
C VAL A 98 5.76 16.72 5.69
N GLY A 99 7.03 16.75 5.28
CA GLY A 99 7.41 16.70 3.88
C GLY A 99 7.71 15.26 3.47
N ILE A 100 7.42 14.91 2.22
CA ILE A 100 7.76 13.59 1.67
C ILE A 100 8.71 13.75 0.50
N VAL A 101 9.59 12.77 0.34
CA VAL A 101 10.47 12.65 -0.84
C VAL A 101 9.90 11.51 -1.67
N ASP A 102 9.57 11.81 -2.93
CA ASP A 102 9.13 10.79 -3.86
C ASP A 102 10.21 9.70 -3.97
N PRO A 103 9.87 8.39 -3.90
CA PRO A 103 10.86 7.32 -4.10
C PRO A 103 11.63 7.41 -5.41
N SER A 104 11.11 8.11 -6.42
CA SER A 104 11.73 8.40 -7.72
C SER A 104 12.50 9.73 -7.77
N TYR A 105 12.55 10.50 -6.68
CA TYR A 105 13.21 11.81 -6.63
C TYR A 105 14.71 11.76 -6.98
N HIS A 106 15.36 10.64 -6.66
CA HIS A 106 16.71 10.35 -7.13
C HIS A 106 16.67 9.28 -8.20
N ASP A 107 17.31 9.55 -9.33
CA ASP A 107 17.67 8.49 -10.28
C ASP A 107 18.44 7.40 -9.52
N PHE A 108 18.12 6.15 -9.82
CA PHE A 108 18.90 5.03 -9.31
C PHE A 108 20.37 5.30 -9.62
N ALA A 109 21.22 5.23 -8.59
CA ALA A 109 22.66 5.17 -8.81
C ALA A 109 22.88 4.11 -9.87
N ALA A 110 23.42 4.51 -11.03
CA ALA A 110 23.57 3.62 -12.17
C ALA A 110 24.17 2.32 -11.64
N MET A 111 23.41 1.22 -11.72
CA MET A 111 23.96 -0.08 -11.42
C MET A 111 24.98 -0.32 -12.52
N THR A 112 26.21 0.17 -12.33
CA THR A 112 27.37 -0.24 -13.10
C THR A 112 27.50 -1.73 -12.84
N GLN A 113 26.83 -2.50 -13.68
CA GLN A 113 26.93 -3.94 -13.73
C GLN A 113 28.41 -4.20 -13.91
N LYS A 114 29.10 -4.60 -12.83
CA LYS A 114 30.47 -5.09 -12.95
C LYS A 114 30.37 -6.24 -13.95
N ARG A 115 30.91 -6.04 -15.16
CA ARG A 115 31.00 -7.07 -16.20
C ARG A 115 31.37 -8.38 -15.52
N SER A 116 30.50 -9.38 -15.56
CA SER A 116 30.90 -10.74 -15.24
C SER A 116 31.94 -11.14 -16.28
N VAL A 117 33.19 -11.32 -15.82
CA VAL A 117 34.22 -11.93 -16.66
C VAL A 117 33.84 -13.41 -16.82
N ALA A 118 33.96 -13.88 -18.07
CA ALA A 118 33.51 -15.18 -18.57
C ALA A 118 34.07 -16.40 -17.81
#